data_AF-A0A0P9V6L1-F1
#
_entry.id   AF-A0A0P9V6L1-F1
#
_cell.length_a   1.000
_cell.length_b   1.000
_cell.length_c   1.000
_cell.angle_alpha   90.00
_cell.angle_beta   90.00
_cell.angle_gamma   90.00
#
_symmetry.space_group_name_H-M   'P 1'
#
loop_
_entity.id
_entity.type
_entity.pdbx_description
1 polymer ?
#
loop_
_entity_poly.entity_id
_entity_poly.type
_entity_poly.pdbx_seq_one_letter_code
_entity_poly.pdbx_strand_id
1 'polypeptide(L)'
;MLGAHPQVLEIRGLGLMIGIELRQAVPELTRIAAEDYGLLINVTRGKVIRLLPPLVLNAAEVEQIVQGLLASLDSALYKSLERSA
;
A
#
# COMPACT_ATOMS: atom_id res chain seq x y z
N MET A 1 0.50 2.44 -12.44
CA MET A 1 1.79 2.08 -11.83
C MET A 1 1.85 2.62 -10.41
N LEU A 2 2.31 1.83 -9.44
CA LEU A 2 2.30 2.20 -8.01
C LEU A 2 3.05 3.50 -7.72
N GLY A 3 4.23 3.70 -8.32
CA GLY A 3 5.04 4.92 -8.14
C GLY A 3 4.42 6.20 -8.68
N ALA A 4 3.39 6.11 -9.53
CA ALA A 4 2.68 7.28 -10.06
C ALA A 4 1.45 7.66 -9.21
N HIS A 5 1.12 6.88 -8.18
CA HIS A 5 -0.04 7.15 -7.35
C HIS A 5 0.15 8.43 -6.52
N PRO A 6 -0.84 9.34 -6.41
CA PRO A 6 -0.67 10.64 -5.78
C PRO A 6 -0.17 10.59 -4.33
N GLN A 7 -0.58 9.58 -3.56
CA GLN A 7 -0.14 9.39 -2.18
C GLN A 7 1.30 8.87 -2.05
N VAL A 8 1.91 8.34 -3.10
CA VAL A 8 3.28 7.80 -3.04
C VAL A 8 4.27 8.95 -3.16
N LEU A 9 5.15 9.05 -2.15
CA LEU A 9 6.26 9.99 -2.11
C LEU A 9 7.51 9.38 -2.75
N GLU A 10 7.85 8.16 -2.33
CA GLU A 10 9.05 7.45 -2.78
C GLU A 10 8.85 5.94 -2.66
N ILE A 11 9.51 5.18 -3.55
CA ILE A 11 9.67 3.73 -3.44
C ILE A 11 11.16 3.43 -3.35
N ARG A 12 11.56 2.70 -2.31
CA ARG A 12 12.94 2.28 -2.05
C ARG A 12 12.98 0.79 -1.73
N GLY A 13 14.10 0.13 -2.00
CA GLY A 13 14.23 -1.28 -1.64
C GLY A 13 15.51 -1.93 -2.15
N LEU A 14 15.75 -3.14 -1.64
CA LEU A 14 16.81 -4.04 -2.07
C LEU A 14 16.20 -5.42 -2.27
N GLY A 15 16.19 -5.91 -3.52
CA GLY A 15 15.44 -7.12 -3.87
C GLY A 15 13.95 -6.98 -3.57
N LEU A 16 13.37 -7.96 -2.89
CA LEU A 16 11.94 -7.96 -2.50
C LEU A 16 11.66 -7.27 -1.16
N MET A 17 12.68 -6.71 -0.49
CA MET A 17 12.47 -5.86 0.68
C MET A 17 12.18 -4.44 0.22
N ILE A 18 10.89 -4.10 0.12
CA ILE A 18 10.43 -2.85 -0.50
C ILE A 18 9.75 -1.98 0.56
N GLY A 19 10.15 -0.71 0.61
CA GLY A 19 9.52 0.34 1.39
C GLY A 19 8.85 1.35 0.45
N ILE A 20 7.56 1.61 0.69
CA ILE A 20 6.79 2.63 -0.02
C ILE A 20 6.45 3.72 0.98
N GLU A 21 7.00 4.91 0.79
CA GLU A 21 6.71 6.07 1.62
C GLU A 21 5.52 6.86 1.06
N LEU A 22 4.59 7.19 1.95
CA LEU A 22 3.38 7.94 1.66
C LEU A 22 3.55 9.41 2.06
N ARG A 23 2.92 10.32 1.30
CA ARG A 23 2.96 11.76 1.56
C ARG A 23 2.34 12.12 2.92
N GLN A 24 1.23 11.48 3.25
CA GLN A 24 0.54 11.66 4.53
C GLN A 24 0.33 10.34 5.26
N ALA A 25 0.04 10.43 6.55
CA ALA A 25 -0.26 9.25 7.34
C ALA A 25 -1.66 8.74 7.00
N VAL A 26 -1.78 7.42 6.84
CA VAL A 26 -3.06 6.75 6.53
C VAL A 26 -3.31 5.66 7.58
N PRO A 27 -3.83 6.00 8.77
CA PRO A 27 -3.94 5.08 9.91
C PRO A 27 -4.75 3.81 9.61
N GLU A 28 -5.79 3.92 8.80
CA GLU A 28 -6.71 2.84 8.45
C GLU A 28 -6.21 1.94 7.32
N LEU A 29 -5.08 2.26 6.68
CA LEU A 29 -4.63 1.59 5.46
C LEU A 29 -4.45 0.08 5.66
N THR A 30 -3.82 -0.33 6.78
CA THR A 30 -3.60 -1.76 7.07
C THR A 30 -4.93 -2.51 7.21
N ARG A 31 -5.93 -1.90 7.84
CA ARG A 31 -7.25 -2.50 8.03
C ARG A 31 -7.98 -2.63 6.69
N ILE A 32 -8.00 -1.55 5.90
CA ILE A 32 -8.61 -1.52 4.55
C ILE A 32 -7.94 -2.58 3.66
N ALA A 33 -6.61 -2.61 3.62
CA ALA A 33 -5.87 -3.58 2.82
C ALA A 33 -6.23 -5.03 3.19
N ALA A 34 -6.30 -5.34 4.49
CA ALA A 34 -6.60 -6.68 4.96
C ALA A 34 -8.05 -7.09 4.71
N GLU A 35 -9.02 -6.24 5.07
CA GLU A 35 -10.44 -6.57 5.04
C GLU A 35 -11.05 -6.45 3.63
N ASP A 36 -10.73 -5.38 2.91
CA ASP A 36 -11.36 -5.07 1.63
C ASP A 36 -10.61 -5.71 0.44
N TYR A 37 -9.30 -5.98 0.59
CA TYR A 37 -8.43 -6.42 -0.50
C TYR A 37 -7.58 -7.67 -0.20
N GLY A 38 -7.72 -8.27 0.99
CA GLY A 38 -7.01 -9.50 1.35
C GLY A 38 -5.48 -9.36 1.46
N LEU A 39 -4.97 -8.13 1.61
CA LEU A 39 -3.54 -7.83 1.68
C LEU A 39 -3.08 -7.58 3.12
N LEU A 40 -2.19 -8.46 3.59
CA LEU A 40 -1.51 -8.29 4.87
C LEU A 40 -0.23 -7.48 4.68
N ILE A 41 -0.26 -6.22 5.11
CA ILE A 41 0.85 -5.27 4.99
C ILE A 41 1.21 -4.69 6.35
N ASN A 42 2.45 -4.23 6.50
CA ASN A 42 2.88 -3.49 7.68
C ASN A 42 3.07 -2.01 7.31
N VAL A 43 2.39 -1.12 8.02
CA VAL A 43 2.56 0.33 7.88
C VAL A 43 3.25 0.88 9.11
N THR A 44 4.51 1.28 8.95
CA THR A 44 5.33 1.83 10.05
C THR A 44 5.24 3.34 10.10
N ARG A 45 5.13 3.89 11.32
CA ARG A 45 4.97 5.32 11.59
C ARG A 45 3.81 5.97 10.81
N GLY A 46 2.80 5.17 10.45
CA GLY A 46 1.63 5.58 9.68
C GLY A 46 1.88 5.96 8.22
N LYS A 47 3.14 5.97 7.74
CA LYS A 47 3.52 6.51 6.43
C LYS A 47 4.35 5.58 5.55
N VAL A 48 4.93 4.51 6.09
CA VAL A 48 5.83 3.64 5.31
C VAL A 48 5.25 2.23 5.26
N ILE A 49 4.74 1.85 4.09
CA ILE A 49 4.31 0.48 3.80
C ILE A 49 5.58 -0.36 3.59
N ARG A 50 5.68 -1.50 4.28
CA ARG A 50 6.77 -2.46 4.11
C ARG A 50 6.23 -3.72 3.47
N LEU A 51 6.80 -4.07 2.32
CA LEU A 51 6.54 -5.33 1.64
C LEU A 51 7.77 -6.23 1.82
N LEU A 52 7.52 -7.39 2.42
CA LEU A 52 8.48 -8.48 2.52
C LEU A 52 7.78 -9.77 2.08
N PRO A 53 7.42 -9.87 0.79
CA PRO A 53 6.67 -11.00 0.30
C PRO A 53 7.58 -12.24 0.14
N PRO A 54 7.03 -13.46 0.08
CA PRO A 54 7.81 -14.70 -0.02
C PRO A 54 8.69 -14.74 -1.28
N LEU A 55 9.92 -15.26 -1.23
CA LEU A 55 10.81 -15.28 -2.40
C LEU A 55 10.33 -16.18 -3.57
N VAL A 56 9.27 -16.97 -3.35
CA VAL A 56 8.71 -17.94 -4.31
C VAL A 56 7.53 -17.40 -5.11
N LEU A 57 7.20 -16.11 -4.96
CA LEU A 57 6.08 -15.49 -5.65
C LEU A 57 6.25 -15.41 -7.17
N ASN A 58 5.13 -15.55 -7.87
CA ASN A 58 5.07 -15.45 -9.32
C ASN A 58 4.58 -14.07 -9.79
N ALA A 59 4.66 -13.81 -11.09
CA ALA A 59 4.30 -12.51 -11.66
C ALA A 59 2.82 -12.14 -11.46
N ALA A 60 1.91 -13.11 -11.44
CA ALA A 60 0.50 -12.84 -11.20
C ALA A 60 0.24 -12.44 -9.74
N GLU A 61 0.92 -13.06 -8.79
CA GLU A 61 0.86 -12.68 -7.37
C GLU A 61 1.46 -11.29 -7.14
N VAL A 62 2.53 -10.92 -7.84
CA VAL A 62 3.07 -9.54 -7.83
C VAL A 62 2.00 -8.55 -8.28
N GLU A 63 1.34 -8.84 -9.40
CA GLU A 63 0.31 -7.96 -9.94
C GLU A 63 -0.86 -7.83 -8.95
N GLN A 64 -1.29 -8.92 -8.33
CA GLN A 64 -2.33 -8.91 -7.29
C GLN A 64 -1.96 -8.00 -6.11
N ILE A 65 -0.71 -8.09 -5.61
CA ILE A 65 -0.22 -7.23 -4.53
C ILE A 65 -0.24 -5.77 -4.95
N VAL A 66 0.26 -5.46 -6.15
CA VAL A 66 0.33 -4.07 -6.66
C VAL A 66 -1.07 -3.49 -6.85
N GLN A 67 -2.00 -4.24 -7.43
CA GLN A 67 -3.37 -3.78 -7.67
C GLN A 67 -4.15 -3.61 -6.38
N GLY A 68 -4.03 -4.56 -5.44
CA GLY A 68 -4.68 -4.43 -4.14
C GLY A 68 -4.13 -3.25 -3.34
N LEU A 69 -2.83 -2.94 -3.44
CA LEU A 69 -2.24 -1.75 -2.81
C LEU A 69 -2.79 -0.45 -3.40
N LEU A 70 -2.89 -0.36 -4.73
CA LEU A 70 -3.48 0.79 -5.41
C LEU A 70 -4.93 1.00 -4.95
N ALA A 71 -5.75 -0.04 -5.02
CA ALA A 71 -7.14 0.02 -4.59
C ALA A 71 -7.30 0.38 -3.10
N SER A 72 -6.41 -0.14 -2.25
CA SER A 72 -6.39 0.21 -0.81
C SER A 72 -6.10 1.70 -0.59
N LEU A 73 -5.16 2.27 -1.36
CA LEU A 73 -4.81 3.69 -1.27
C LEU A 73 -5.94 4.58 -1.79
N ASP A 74 -6.59 4.20 -2.90
CA ASP A 74 -7.74 4.91 -3.45
C ASP A 74 -8.93 4.92 -2.48
N SER A 75 -9.26 3.76 -1.90
CA SER A 75 -10.33 3.61 -0.91
C SER A 75 -10.05 4.44 0.35
N ALA A 76 -8.82 4.45 0.82
CA ALA A 76 -8.43 5.27 1.96
C ALA A 76 -8.53 6.78 1.65
N LEU A 77 -8.11 7.20 0.45
CA LEU A 77 -8.23 8.60 0.01
C LEU A 77 -9.69 9.05 -0.05
N TYR A 78 -10.56 8.23 -0.64
CA TYR A 78 -12.00 8.53 -0.73
C TYR A 78 -12.64 8.67 0.66
N LYS A 79 -12.38 7.72 1.57
CA LYS A 79 -12.89 7.76 2.95
C LYS A 79 -12.33 8.95 3.75
N SER A 80 -11.14 9.44 3.43
CA SER A 80 -10.58 10.65 4.02
C SER A 80 -11.29 11.92 3.54
N LEU A 81 -11.73 11.96 2.28
CA LEU A 81 -12.46 13.09 1.71
C LEU A 81 -13.88 13.17 2.29
N GLU A 82 -14.61 12.05 2.40
CA GLU A 82 -15.94 12.02 3.01
C GLU A 82 -15.94 12.44 4.49
N ARG A 83 -14.88 12.10 5.24
CA ARG A 83 -14.74 12.52 6.64
C ARG A 83 -14.41 13.99 6.85
N SER A 84 -13.98 14.70 5.80
CA SER A 84 -13.62 16.11 5.86
C SER A 84 -14.75 17.04 5.38
N ALA A 85 -15.90 16.46 4.99
CA ALA A 85 -17.14 17.13 4.60
C ALA A 85 -18.17 17.04 5.73
#